data_AF-A0A392U9K2-F1
#
_entry.id   AF-A0A392U9K2-F1
#
_cell.length_a   1.000
_cell.length_b   1.000
_cell.length_c   1.000
_cell.angle_alpha   90.00
_cell.angle_beta   90.00
_cell.angle_gamma   90.00
#
_symmetry.space_group_name_H-M   'P 1'
#
loop_
_entity.id
_entity.type
_entity.pdbx_description
1 polymer ?
#
loop_
_entity_poly.entity_id
_entity_poly.type
_entity_poly.pdbx_seq_one_letter_code
_entity_poly.pdbx_strand_id
1 'polypeptide(L)' 'MVVDCPSLYNCIIGRTTLAELFAVSSTVHLKLKYYTLDGQVATINGDIAAARRCFEAAAKNLSTVATPKKTEKKNPG' A
#
# COMPACT_ATOMS: atom_id res chain seq x y z
N MET A 1 -1.86 -21.41 10.60
CA MET A 1 -1.37 -21.61 9.22
C MET A 1 -0.29 -20.58 8.94
N VAL A 2 0.95 -21.03 8.76
CA VAL A 2 2.03 -20.19 8.24
C VAL A 2 1.95 -20.30 6.72
N VAL A 3 1.65 -19.20 6.05
CA VAL A 3 1.72 -19.13 4.58
C VAL A 3 3.13 -18.67 4.24
N ASP A 4 3.96 -19.61 3.77
CA ASP A 4 5.23 -19.27 3.12
C ASP A 4 4.93 -18.89 1.67
N CYS A 5 4.73 -17.59 1.46
CA CYS A 5 4.84 -17.02 0.13
C CYS A 5 5.82 -15.85 0.19
N PRO A 6 6.87 -15.84 -0.66
CA PRO A 6 7.75 -14.70 -0.91
C PRO A 6 7.02 -13.63 -1.76
N SER A 7 5.71 -13.46 -1.55
CA SER A 7 4.92 -12.47 -2.26
C SER A 7 5.18 -11.10 -1.67
N LEU A 8 5.36 -10.10 -2.53
CA LEU A 8 5.53 -8.68 -2.21
C LEU A 8 4.54 -8.16 -1.15
N TYR A 9 3.36 -8.77 -1.05
CA TYR A 9 2.32 -8.50 -0.07
C TYR A 9 2.76 -8.59 1.40
N ASN A 10 3.69 -9.50 1.73
CA ASN A 10 4.26 -9.59 3.09
C ASN A 10 5.46 -8.65 3.29
N CYS A 11 6.01 -8.06 2.22
CA CYS A 11 7.20 -7.21 2.24
C CYS A 11 6.84 -5.73 2.42
N ILE A 12 5.65 -5.30 1.96
CA ILE A 12 5.22 -3.89 2.03
C ILE A 12 4.91 -3.48 3.49
N ILE A 13 4.41 -4.41 4.31
CA ILE A 13 4.34 -4.29 5.77
C ILE A 13 4.58 -5.70 6.30
N GLY A 14 5.64 -5.92 7.09
CA GLY A 14 5.91 -7.23 7.67
C GLY A 14 4.67 -7.79 8.38
N ARG A 15 4.39 -9.10 8.27
CA ARG A 15 3.25 -9.75 8.96
C ARG A 15 3.17 -9.38 10.44
N THR A 16 4.33 -9.27 11.08
CA THR A 16 4.47 -8.86 12.49
C THR A 16 3.87 -7.47 12.72
N THR A 17 4.22 -6.50 11.89
CA THR A 17 3.74 -5.11 12.00
C THR A 17 2.24 -4.98 11.72
N LEU A 18 1.69 -5.74 10.75
CA LEU A 18 0.25 -5.80 10.51
C LEU A 18 -0.51 -6.37 11.72
N ALA A 19 0.03 -7.42 12.34
CA ALA A 19 -0.58 -8.05 13.51
C ALA A 19 -0.52 -7.15 14.74
N GLU A 20 0.61 -6.49 14.98
CA GLU A 20 0.78 -5.51 16.07
C GLU A 20 -0.16 -4.32 15.94
N LEU A 21 -0.40 -3.85 14.72
CA LEU A 21 -1.30 -2.73 14.43
C LEU A 21 -2.78 -3.13 14.32
N PHE A 22 -3.11 -4.40 14.54
CA PHE A 22 -4.46 -4.96 14.31
C PHE A 22 -5.04 -4.54 12.96
N ALA A 23 -4.18 -4.56 11.94
CA ALA A 23 -4.45 -3.91 10.68
C ALA A 23 -5.24 -4.82 9.73
N VAL A 24 -6.26 -4.26 9.08
CA VAL A 24 -7.13 -4.94 8.11
C VAL A 24 -6.91 -4.34 6.74
N SER A 25 -6.34 -5.13 5.83
CA SER A 25 -6.11 -4.74 4.44
C SER A 25 -7.28 -5.14 3.53
N SER A 26 -7.61 -4.28 2.58
CA SER A 26 -8.56 -4.55 1.52
C SER A 26 -7.92 -4.25 0.17
N THR A 27 -7.66 -5.29 -0.60
CA THR A 27 -7.06 -5.20 -1.93
C THR A 27 -8.03 -4.61 -2.95
N VAL A 28 -9.31 -4.97 -2.87
CA VAL A 28 -10.39 -4.47 -3.74
C VAL A 28 -10.53 -2.95 -3.64
N HIS A 29 -10.44 -2.41 -2.42
CA HIS A 29 -10.58 -0.98 -2.17
C HIS A 29 -9.24 -0.26 -2.13
N LEU A 30 -8.13 -1.00 -2.21
CA LEU A 30 -6.77 -0.51 -2.00
C LEU A 30 -6.65 0.33 -0.71
N LYS A 31 -7.14 -0.20 0.42
CA LYS A 31 -7.14 0.47 1.72
C LYS A 31 -6.53 -0.42 2.80
N LEU A 32 -5.88 0.21 3.78
CA LEU A 32 -5.42 -0.42 5.01
C LEU A 32 -6.01 0.34 6.19
N LYS A 33 -6.79 -0.33 7.03
CA LYS A 33 -7.23 0.20 8.32
C LYS A 33 -6.35 -0.36 9.42
N TYR A 34 -6.02 0.43 10.43
CA TYR A 34 -5.23 -0.01 11.57
C TYR A 34 -5.54 0.81 12.81
N TYR A 35 -5.21 0.28 13.98
CA TYR A 35 -5.35 1.00 15.24
C TYR A 35 -4.10 1.85 15.51
N THR A 36 -4.31 3.10 15.87
CA THR A 36 -3.26 4.00 16.35
C THR A 36 -2.98 3.72 17.83
N LEU A 37 -1.88 4.29 18.36
CA LEU A 37 -1.47 4.10 19.75
C LEU A 37 -2.52 4.58 20.76
N ASP A 38 -3.32 5.57 20.37
CA ASP A 38 -4.46 6.13 21.11
C ASP A 38 -5.77 5.36 20.89
N GLY A 39 -5.72 4.21 20.20
CA GLY A 39 -6.87 3.33 19.99
C GLY A 39 -7.85 3.81 18.92
N GLN A 40 -7.54 4.86 18.16
CA GLN A 40 -8.34 5.31 17.03
C GLN A 40 -8.07 4.47 15.78
N VAL A 41 -9.04 4.41 14.87
CA VAL A 41 -8.87 3.73 13.58
C VAL A 41 -8.33 4.72 12.56
N ALA A 42 -7.11 4.51 12.11
CA ALA A 42 -6.53 5.22 10.98
C ALA A 42 -6.73 4.43 9.68
N THR A 43 -6.77 5.13 8.55
CA THR A 43 -6.91 4.53 7.21
C THR A 43 -5.85 5.07 6.26
N ILE A 44 -5.08 4.16 5.65
CA ILE A 44 -4.22 4.45 4.51
C ILE A 44 -5.01 4.13 3.24
N ASN A 45 -5.06 5.09 2.31
CA ASN A 45 -5.64 4.91 0.99
C ASN A 45 -4.50 4.75 -0.02
N GLY A 46 -4.50 3.69 -0.80
CA GLY A 46 -3.58 3.54 -1.89
C GLY A 46 -4.05 4.29 -3.14
N ASP A 47 -3.10 4.57 -4.02
CA ASP A 47 -3.33 5.19 -5.31
C ASP A 47 -3.65 4.11 -6.35
N ILE A 48 -4.91 4.04 -6.78
CA ILE A 48 -5.40 3.06 -7.76
C ILE A 48 -4.66 3.21 -9.10
N ALA A 49 -4.37 4.44 -9.53
CA ALA A 49 -3.67 4.69 -10.78
C ALA A 49 -2.20 4.27 -10.70
N ALA A 50 -1.55 4.46 -9.55
CA ALA A 50 -0.21 3.92 -9.31
C ALA A 50 -0.23 2.38 -9.25
N ALA A 51 -1.17 1.78 -8.51
CA ALA A 51 -1.29 0.32 -8.39
C ALA A 51 -1.47 -0.35 -9.76
N ARG A 52 -2.32 0.23 -10.63
CA ARG A 52 -2.50 -0.26 -12.00
C ARG A 52 -1.21 -0.22 -12.81
N ARG A 53 -0.46 0.90 -12.74
CA ARG A 53 0.83 1.02 -13.43
C ARG A 53 1.87 0.03 -12.92
N CYS A 54 1.90 -0.21 -11.61
CA CYS A 54 2.75 -1.24 -11.00
C CYS A 54 2.38 -2.63 -11.50
N PHE A 55 1.09 -2.95 -11.57
CA PHE A 55 0.61 -4.23 -12.08
C PHE A 55 1.01 -4.43 -13.56
N GLU A 56 0.78 -3.44 -14.41
CA GLU A 56 1.13 -3.49 -15.83
C GLU A 56 2.65 -3.60 -16.04
N ALA A 57 3.46 -2.92 -15.22
CA ALA A 57 4.92 -3.02 -15.27
C ALA A 57 5.41 -4.40 -14.83
N ALA A 58 4.86 -4.94 -13.74
CA ALA A 58 5.19 -6.27 -13.26
C ALA A 58 4.81 -7.37 -14.27
N ALA A 59 3.64 -7.25 -14.91
CA ALA A 59 3.21 -8.16 -15.99
C ALA A 59 4.17 -8.14 -17.20
N LYS A 60 4.93 -7.04 -17.37
CA LYS A 60 5.96 -6.88 -18.40
C LYS A 60 7.36 -7.21 -17.90
N ASN A 61 7.50 -7.75 -16.68
CA ASN A 61 8.77 -8.00 -15.99
C ASN A 61 9.67 -6.77 -15.86
N LEU A 62 9.07 -5.57 -15.79
CA LEU A 62 9.79 -4.33 -15.56
C LEU A 62 10.02 -4.15 -14.06
N SER A 63 11.26 -3.84 -13.69
CA SER A 63 11.65 -3.57 -12.29
C SER A 63 11.38 -2.14 -11.83
N THR A 64 11.00 -1.24 -12.75
CA THR A 64 10.74 0.17 -12.46
C THR A 64 9.43 0.63 -13.07
N VAL A 65 8.72 1.50 -12.34
CA VAL A 65 7.48 2.13 -12.78
C VAL A 65 7.74 3.62 -12.91
N ALA A 66 7.52 4.19 -14.08
CA ALA A 66 7.61 5.63 -14.27
C ALA A 66 6.53 6.33 -13.42
N THR A 67 6.96 7.13 -12.44
CA THR A 67 6.07 8.00 -11.68
C THR A 67 5.85 9.30 -12.44
N PRO A 68 4.64 9.88 -12.45
CA PRO A 68 4.42 11.18 -13.05
C PRO A 68 5.06 12.21 -12.10
N LYS A 69 5.80 13.19 -12.62
CA LYS A 69 6.26 14.32 -11.79
C LYS A 69 5.03 14.98 -11.18
N LYS A 70 4.91 14.97 -9.86
CA LYS A 70 3.89 15.75 -9.14
C LYS A 70 4.19 17.22 -9.44
N THR A 71 3.36 17.89 -10.23
CA THR A 71 3.36 19.35 -10.26
C THR A 71 2.87 19.82 -8.90
N GLU A 72 3.76 20.48 -8.18
CA GLU A 72 3.49 21.10 -6.90
C GLU A 72 2.40 22.17 -7.10
N LYS A 73 1.14 21.83 -6.78
CA LYS A 73 0.11 22.86 -6.62
C LYS A 73 0.41 23.60 -5.32
N LYS A 74 1.16 24.69 -5.44
CA LYS A 74 1.28 25.73 -4.40
C LYS A 74 -0.14 26.25 -4.13
N ASN A 75 -0.74 25.83 -3.02
CA ASN A 75 -1.98 26.46 -2.54
C ASN A 75 -1.66 27.88 -2.08
N PRO A 76 -2.34 28.92 -2.60
CA PRO A 76 -2.26 30.26 -2.03
C PRO A 76 -3.19 30.37 -0.80
N GLY A 77 -2.64 30.92 0.29
CA GLY A 77 -3.36 31.69 1.33
C GLY A 77 -4.38 30.94 2.16
#